data_AF-A0A523MQG3-F1
#
_entry.id   AF-A0A523MQG3-F1
#
_cell.length_a   1.000
_cell.length_b   1.000
_cell.length_c   1.000
_cell.angle_alpha   90.00
_cell.angle_beta   90.00
_cell.angle_gamma   90.00
#
_symmetry.space_group_name_H-M   'P 1'
#
loop_
_entity.id
_entity.type
_entity.pdbx_description
1 polymer ?
#
loop_
_entity_poly.entity_id
_entity_poly.type
_entity_poly.pdbx_seq_one_letter_code
_entity_poly.pdbx_strand_id
1 'polypeptide(L)' 'MSGDWNFFSNHAHVLVCLAENPDTRLRDVAERVGITERTAFRL' A
#
# COMPACT_ATOMS: atom_id res chain seq x y z
N MET A 1 -6.32 -3.27 -19.41
CA MET A 1 -6.26 -4.51 -18.58
C MET A 1 -6.51 -4.06 -17.17
N SER A 2 -7.71 -4.35 -16.67
CA SER A 2 -8.25 -3.88 -15.39
C SER A 2 -7.36 -4.37 -14.25
N GLY A 3 -6.84 -3.45 -13.44
CA GLY A 3 -6.08 -3.82 -12.26
C GLY A 3 -7.00 -4.53 -11.28
N ASP A 4 -6.73 -5.80 -11.01
CA ASP A 4 -7.44 -6.59 -10.00
C ASP A 4 -7.23 -5.95 -8.63
N TRP A 5 -8.13 -5.02 -8.29
CA TRP A 5 -8.26 -4.43 -6.97
C TRP A 5 -8.94 -5.43 -6.05
N ASN A 6 -8.24 -6.50 -5.72
CA ASN A 6 -8.69 -7.37 -4.65
C ASN A 6 -8.37 -6.63 -3.35
N PHE A 7 -9.37 -5.94 -2.79
CA PHE A 7 -9.33 -5.20 -1.51
C PHE A 7 -8.66 -6.00 -0.36
N PHE A 8 -8.51 -7.31 -0.54
CA PHE A 8 -8.25 -8.29 0.49
C PHE A 8 -6.81 -8.45 1.00
N SER A 9 -5.79 -7.73 0.51
CA SER A 9 -4.47 -7.86 1.14
C SER A 9 -3.62 -6.59 1.15
N ASN A 10 -3.20 -6.08 -0.01
CA ASN A 10 -2.20 -5.01 -0.03
C ASN A 10 -2.82 -3.61 0.14
N HIS A 11 -3.89 -3.30 -0.59
CA HIS A 11 -4.55 -2.00 -0.50
C HIS A 11 -5.14 -1.71 0.88
N ALA A 12 -5.81 -2.68 1.50
CA ALA A 12 -6.34 -2.50 2.86
C ALA A 12 -5.22 -2.23 3.87
N HIS A 13 -4.09 -2.94 3.77
CA HIS A 13 -2.94 -2.72 4.63
C HIS A 13 -2.32 -1.33 4.44
N VAL A 14 -2.21 -0.86 3.19
CA VAL A 14 -1.75 0.50 2.87
C VAL A 14 -2.68 1.56 3.46
N LEU A 15 -3.99 1.38 3.32
CA LEU A 15 -4.99 2.31 3.87
C LEU A 15 -4.96 2.34 5.40
N VAL A 16 -4.76 1.20 6.07
CA VAL A 16 -4.58 1.14 7.52
C VAL A 16 -3.31 1.86 7.95
N CYS A 17 -2.19 1.64 7.27
CA CYS A 17 -0.94 2.37 7.57
C CYS A 17 -1.09 3.89 7.41
N LEU A 18 -1.78 4.35 6.38
CA LEU A 18 -2.05 5.77 6.15
C LEU A 18 -3.03 6.35 7.18
N ALA A 19 -4.03 5.58 7.59
CA ALA A 19 -4.98 5.98 8.64
C ALA A 19 -4.31 6.11 10.01
N GLU A 20 -3.34 5.23 10.32
CA GLU A 20 -2.55 5.31 11.54
C GLU A 20 -1.57 6.49 11.51
N ASN A 21 -0.86 6.68 10.40
CA ASN A 21 0.19 7.70 10.26
C ASN A 21 0.24 8.23 8.81
N PRO A 22 -0.46 9.34 8.50
CA PRO A 22 -0.54 9.86 7.14
C PRO A 22 0.79 10.42 6.61
N ASP A 23 1.72 10.76 7.49
CA ASP A 23 3.07 11.26 7.14
C ASP A 23 4.08 10.14 6.84
N THR A 24 3.66 8.87 6.91
CA THR A 24 4.53 7.72 6.63
C THR A 24 4.99 7.73 5.18
N ARG A 25 6.28 7.48 4.94
CA ARG A 25 6.81 7.45 3.58
C ARG A 25 6.31 6.23 2.83
N LEU A 26 6.09 6.38 1.52
CA LEU A 26 5.63 5.30 0.65
C LEU A 26 6.53 4.06 0.70
N ARG A 27 7.86 4.25 0.88
CA ARG A 27 8.82 3.16 1.06
C ARG A 27 8.56 2.35 2.32
N ASP A 28 8.22 3.00 3.42
CA ASP A 28 8.05 2.37 4.73
C ASP A 28 6.75 1.57 4.73
N VAL A 29 5.71 2.11 4.07
CA VAL A 29 4.48 1.37 3.80
C VAL A 29 4.75 0.17 2.91
N ALA A 30 5.51 0.32 1.83
CA ALA A 30 5.83 -0.78 0.92
C ALA A 30 6.57 -1.92 1.63
N GLU A 31 7.58 -1.60 2.45
CA GLU A 31 8.29 -2.58 3.29
C GLU A 31 7.35 -3.29 4.26
N ARG A 32 6.48 -2.54 4.94
CA ARG A 32 5.55 -3.06 5.95
C ARG A 32 4.45 -3.95 5.36
N VAL A 33 4.02 -3.65 4.13
CA VAL A 33 3.01 -4.43 3.39
C VAL A 33 3.65 -5.58 2.59
N GLY A 34 4.98 -5.62 2.46
CA GLY A 34 5.68 -6.66 1.72
C GLY A 34 5.55 -6.51 0.20
N ILE A 35 5.37 -5.27 -0.28
CA ILE A 35 5.29 -4.93 -1.70
C ILE A 35 6.47 -4.05 -2.11
N THR A 36 6.69 -3.92 -3.42
CA THR A 36 7.69 -2.96 -3.91
C THR A 36 7.16 -1.54 -3.80
N GLU A 37 8.05 -0.56 -3.58
CA GLU A 37 7.69 0.87 -3.59
C GLU A 37 6.99 1.29 -4.89
N ARG A 38 7.41 0.70 -6.02
CA ARG A 38 6.76 0.90 -7.32
C ARG A 38 5.34 0.37 -7.38
N THR A 39 5.07 -0.73 -6.69
CA THR A 39 3.71 -1.27 -6.53
C THR A 39 2.88 -0.31 -5.69
N ALA A 40 3.41 0.16 -4.55
CA ALA A 40 2.74 1.13 -3.68
C ALA A 40 2.41 2.45 -4.41
N PHE A 41 3.30 2.92 -5.31
CA PHE A 41 3.07 4.12 -6.13
C PHE A 41 2.00 3.96 -7.22
N ARG A 42 1.67 2.72 -7.61
CA ARG A 42 0.67 2.43 -8.65
C ARG A 42 -0.72 2.10 -8.09
N LEU A 43 -0.85 1.99 -6.76
CA LEU A 43 -2.14 1.81 -6.11
C LEU A 43 -2.96 3.10 -6.22
#